data_AF-A0A7W0VEL9-F1
#
_entry.id   AF-A0A7W0VEL9-F1
#
_cell.length_a   1.000
_cell.length_b   1.000
_cell.length_c   1.000
_cell.angle_alpha   90.00
_cell.angle_beta   90.00
_cell.angle_gamma   90.00
#
_symmetry.space_group_name_H-M   'P 1'
#
loop_
_entity.id
_entity.type
_entity.pdbx_description
1 polymer ?
#
loop_
_entity_poly.entity_id
_entity_poly.type
_entity_poly.pdbx_seq_one_letter_code
_entity_poly.pdbx_strand_id
1 'polypeptide(L)'
;MPHPGVRINQYEMIKVIGEGGMGTVFLARDLRLGRRVAIKFLQSNEPELTQRFLVEARTTARCQHDNIVVIYEVGEHNGAPYIVLEFLNGKPLTEFTQNGQKLHYAKAVETMCSILRALQCAHEHGIVHRDLKPDNIFVMESGNLKVLDFGIAKVLQEKQGAQMQQSATAIRLPSPLELATGTNTSLTRVGTIMGTLKYMSPEQWGIGIEIDHLTDIWACGVLLHRMICGRHPLHPLDGNQLVVTAMLELPMPSMQEAAPAEVPRELIQIVDRCLLKMKDQRWQSAAELLQALEPFLPGRRSAELQLDESPYAGLSSFQEHDAGKFFGRNREIAAMVTRIRDRPLMAVVGSSGVGKSSFVRAGLVPALKRSGETWETLVIRPGRKPLEALASIIQPMIATAVNLADEMDEQKKLGETLRKEPGHLGHVLRGRARRDSRRLLL
;
A
#
# COMPACT_ATOMS: atom_id res chain seq x y z
N MET A 1 8.21 34.44 -2.40
CA MET A 1 8.04 33.09 -3.00
C MET A 1 8.99 32.96 -4.19
N PRO A 2 9.71 31.83 -4.33
CA PRO A 2 10.58 31.60 -5.48
C PRO A 2 9.81 31.39 -6.78
N HIS A 3 10.48 31.59 -7.92
CA HIS A 3 9.94 31.37 -9.27
C HIS A 3 10.79 30.34 -10.04
N PRO A 4 10.24 29.68 -11.08
CA PRO A 4 11.02 28.79 -11.95
C PRO A 4 12.32 29.44 -12.45
N GLY A 5 13.41 28.69 -12.45
CA GLY A 5 14.76 29.16 -12.82
C GLY A 5 15.57 29.76 -11.66
N VAL A 6 14.97 30.04 -10.50
CA VAL A 6 15.71 30.48 -9.31
C VAL A 6 16.45 29.30 -8.68
N ARG A 7 17.62 29.58 -8.12
CA ARG A 7 18.39 28.63 -7.32
C ARG A 7 18.27 28.96 -5.84
N ILE A 8 17.91 27.96 -5.04
CA ILE A 8 17.91 28.01 -3.58
C ILE A 8 18.88 26.95 -3.09
N ASN A 9 20.00 27.39 -2.49
CA ASN A 9 21.11 26.51 -2.09
C ASN A 9 21.58 25.62 -3.27
N GLN A 10 21.49 24.29 -3.14
CA GLN A 10 21.80 23.33 -4.19
C GLN A 10 20.65 23.02 -5.15
N TYR A 11 19.48 23.61 -4.95
CA TYR A 11 18.26 23.27 -5.68
C TYR A 11 17.92 24.30 -6.74
N GLU A 12 17.75 23.83 -7.98
CA GLU A 12 17.24 24.63 -9.09
C GLU A 12 15.73 24.40 -9.22
N MET A 13 14.93 25.46 -9.09
CA MET A 13 13.47 25.39 -9.15
C MET A 13 13.03 25.21 -10.61
N ILE A 14 12.32 24.12 -10.93
CA ILE A 14 11.92 23.81 -12.31
C ILE A 14 10.52 24.36 -12.60
N LYS A 15 9.52 23.98 -11.80
CA LYS A 15 8.13 24.41 -11.95
C LYS A 15 7.33 24.21 -10.67
N VAL A 16 6.23 24.93 -10.52
CA VAL A 16 5.22 24.64 -9.50
C VAL A 16 4.49 23.34 -9.87
N ILE A 17 4.28 22.45 -8.90
CA ILE A 17 3.55 21.18 -9.06
C ILE A 17 2.33 21.08 -8.14
N GLY A 18 2.17 21.98 -7.18
CA GLY A 18 0.98 22.07 -6.35
C GLY A 18 0.93 23.38 -5.59
N GLU A 19 -0.27 23.95 -5.46
CA GLU A 19 -0.56 25.11 -4.65
C GLU A 19 -1.75 24.79 -3.76
N GLY A 20 -1.63 25.06 -2.45
CA GLY A 20 -2.69 24.81 -1.50
C GLY A 20 -2.60 25.76 -0.30
N GLY A 21 -3.57 25.68 0.60
CA GLY A 21 -3.70 26.59 1.75
C GLY A 21 -2.53 26.52 2.75
N MET A 22 -1.68 25.50 2.67
CA MET A 22 -0.50 25.35 3.53
C MET A 22 0.80 25.83 2.86
N GLY A 23 0.80 26.09 1.55
CA GLY A 23 2.03 26.43 0.86
C GLY A 23 2.06 26.08 -0.63
N THR A 24 3.24 26.28 -1.21
CA THR A 24 3.50 26.04 -2.64
C THR A 24 4.56 24.95 -2.76
N VAL A 25 4.27 23.94 -3.58
CA VAL A 25 5.16 22.82 -3.87
C VAL A 25 5.75 22.97 -5.26
N PHE A 26 7.07 22.87 -5.35
CA PHE A 26 7.82 22.96 -6.59
C PHE A 26 8.52 21.65 -6.90
N LEU A 27 8.57 21.30 -8.18
CA LEU A 27 9.57 20.36 -8.70
C LEU A 27 10.90 21.12 -8.81
N ALA A 28 11.96 20.56 -8.24
CA ALA A 28 13.31 21.10 -8.34
C ALA A 28 14.32 20.01 -8.70
N ARG A 29 15.50 20.42 -9.16
CA ARG A 29 16.66 19.56 -9.39
C ARG A 29 17.70 19.81 -8.31
N ASP A 30 18.09 18.75 -7.62
CA ASP A 30 19.27 18.75 -6.75
C ASP A 30 20.52 18.70 -7.63
N LEU A 31 21.26 19.81 -7.68
CA LEU A 31 22.45 19.95 -8.53
C LEU A 31 23.68 19.21 -7.97
N ARG A 32 23.67 18.83 -6.69
CA ARG A 32 24.78 18.06 -6.09
C ARG A 32 24.62 16.57 -6.36
N LEU A 33 23.41 16.06 -6.21
CA LEU A 33 23.11 14.63 -6.36
C LEU A 33 22.55 14.25 -7.73
N GLY A 34 22.23 15.23 -8.58
CA GLY A 34 21.73 15.00 -9.94
C GLY A 34 20.33 14.39 -10.00
N ARG A 35 19.49 14.59 -8.98
CA ARG A 35 18.15 13.99 -8.86
C ARG A 35 17.03 15.02 -8.84
N ARG A 36 15.80 14.58 -9.08
CA ARG A 36 14.58 15.39 -8.90
C ARG A 36 14.10 15.31 -7.46
N VAL A 37 13.63 16.44 -6.94
CA VAL A 37 13.05 16.58 -5.59
C VAL A 37 11.79 17.43 -5.64
N ALA A 38 10.91 17.25 -4.66
CA ALA A 38 9.79 18.16 -4.43
C ALA A 38 10.13 19.09 -3.26
N ILE A 39 9.96 20.40 -3.42
CA ILE A 39 10.24 21.38 -2.36
C ILE A 39 8.93 22.09 -1.99
N LYS A 40 8.49 21.89 -0.75
CA LYS A 40 7.28 22.52 -0.19
C LYS A 40 7.69 23.72 0.64
N PHE A 41 7.33 24.91 0.19
CA PHE A 41 7.44 26.16 0.95
C PHE A 41 6.15 26.39 1.71
N LEU A 42 6.24 26.65 3.01
CA LEU A 42 5.07 27.07 3.76
C LEU A 42 4.88 28.58 3.71
N GLN A 43 3.63 29.00 3.72
CA GLN A 43 3.26 30.39 3.95
C GLN A 43 3.18 30.63 5.46
N SER A 44 4.28 31.05 6.08
CA SER A 44 4.29 31.47 7.49
C SER A 44 5.01 32.80 7.63
N ASN A 45 4.36 33.77 8.25
CA ASN A 45 4.96 35.05 8.63
C ASN A 45 5.31 35.10 10.13
N GLU A 46 5.16 33.98 10.85
CA GLU A 46 5.38 33.90 12.30
C GLU A 46 6.61 33.04 12.62
N PRO A 47 7.65 33.61 13.26
CA PRO A 47 8.87 32.88 13.60
C PRO A 47 8.64 31.68 14.53
N GLU A 48 7.71 31.77 15.47
CA GLU A 48 7.43 30.69 16.42
C GLU A 48 6.83 29.45 15.75
N LEU A 49 5.88 29.64 14.83
CA LEU A 49 5.30 28.53 14.04
C LEU A 49 6.34 27.91 13.12
N THR A 50 7.23 28.74 12.56
CA THR A 50 8.34 28.29 11.73
C THR A 50 9.28 27.37 12.50
N GLN A 51 9.68 27.75 13.73
CA GLN A 51 10.54 26.89 14.55
C GLN A 51 9.87 25.57 14.94
N ARG A 52 8.60 25.58 15.35
CA ARG A 52 7.88 24.34 15.68
C ARG A 52 7.74 23.42 14.48
N PHE A 53 7.45 23.98 13.31
CA PHE A 53 7.39 23.23 12.06
C PHE A 53 8.73 22.55 11.73
N LEU A 54 9.84 23.28 11.83
CA LEU A 54 11.17 22.72 11.59
C LEU A 54 11.49 21.58 12.56
N VAL A 55 11.08 21.69 13.83
CA VAL A 55 11.24 20.62 14.84
C VAL A 55 10.44 19.39 14.45
N GLU A 56 9.17 19.55 14.08
CA GLU A 56 8.29 18.44 13.73
C GLU A 56 8.73 17.73 12.45
N ALA A 57 9.11 18.50 11.42
CA ALA A 57 9.66 17.97 10.17
C ALA A 57 10.95 17.17 10.39
N ARG A 58 11.82 17.60 11.31
CA ARG A 58 13.03 16.86 11.69
C ARG A 58 12.72 15.56 12.42
N THR A 59 11.67 15.52 13.23
CA THR A 59 11.21 14.28 13.87
C THR A 59 10.69 13.31 12.80
N THR A 60 9.86 13.78 11.87
CA THR A 60 9.37 12.97 10.73
C THR A 60 10.51 12.46 9.85
N ALA A 61 11.57 13.23 9.65
CA ALA A 61 12.73 12.81 8.85
C ALA A 61 13.49 11.61 9.44
N ARG A 62 13.26 11.25 10.71
CA ARG A 62 13.83 10.06 11.34
C ARG A 62 13.07 8.77 10.98
N CYS A 63 11.83 8.88 10.51
CA CYS A 63 11.05 7.73 10.10
C CYS A 63 11.56 7.21 8.75
N GLN A 64 12.18 6.03 8.76
CA GLN A 64 12.59 5.32 7.55
C GLN A 64 11.62 4.16 7.30
N HIS A 65 10.74 4.33 6.31
CA HIS A 65 9.78 3.30 5.94
C HIS A 65 9.37 3.42 4.47
N ASP A 66 9.16 2.29 3.78
CA ASP A 66 8.83 2.26 2.35
C ASP A 66 7.54 3.02 2.02
N ASN A 67 6.57 2.99 2.93
CA ASN A 67 5.28 3.67 2.80
C ASN A 67 5.24 5.09 3.40
N ILE A 68 6.37 5.65 3.84
CA ILE A 68 6.47 7.06 4.27
C ILE A 68 7.29 7.82 3.22
N VAL A 69 6.91 9.07 2.93
CA VAL A 69 7.70 9.96 2.06
C VAL A 69 9.03 10.32 2.73
N VAL A 70 10.12 10.21 1.97
CA VAL A 70 11.45 10.56 2.48
C VAL A 70 11.65 12.07 2.49
N ILE A 71 12.02 12.61 3.65
CA ILE A 71 12.49 13.99 3.80
C ILE A 71 14.01 14.00 3.63
N TYR A 72 14.51 14.73 2.63
CA TYR A 72 15.94 14.89 2.39
C TYR A 72 16.56 16.05 3.16
N GLU A 73 15.84 17.16 3.26
CA GLU A 73 16.33 18.37 3.91
C GLU A 73 15.17 19.19 4.45
N VAL A 74 15.43 19.91 5.53
CA VAL A 74 14.51 20.90 6.11
C VAL A 74 15.33 22.18 6.33
N GLY A 75 14.82 23.32 5.86
CA GLY A 75 15.56 24.58 5.90
C GLY A 75 14.65 25.80 5.88
N GLU A 76 15.28 26.96 5.71
CA GLU A 76 14.61 28.25 5.64
C GLU A 76 15.23 29.08 4.51
N HIS A 77 14.39 29.81 3.78
CA HIS A 77 14.83 30.74 2.74
C HIS A 77 14.02 32.03 2.82
N ASN A 78 14.70 33.16 3.08
CA ASN A 78 14.09 34.49 3.23
C ASN A 78 12.93 34.51 4.25
N GLY A 79 13.10 33.88 5.42
CA GLY A 79 12.07 33.81 6.46
C GLY A 79 11.02 32.71 6.23
N ALA A 80 10.98 32.10 5.04
CA ALA A 80 10.00 31.06 4.73
C ALA A 80 10.61 29.66 4.94
N PRO A 81 10.03 28.81 5.81
CA PRO A 81 10.49 27.44 5.96
C PRO A 81 10.16 26.61 4.72
N TYR A 82 11.05 25.69 4.39
CA TYR A 82 10.87 24.72 3.33
C TYR A 82 11.28 23.31 3.75
N ILE A 83 10.62 22.32 3.15
CA ILE A 83 11.01 20.91 3.24
C ILE A 83 11.31 20.40 1.83
N VAL A 84 12.43 19.69 1.70
CA VAL A 84 12.82 18.96 0.50
C VAL A 84 12.45 17.49 0.67
N LEU A 85 11.59 17.02 -0.21
CA LEU A 85 11.03 15.68 -0.24
C LEU A 85 11.53 14.91 -1.46
N GLU A 86 11.50 13.58 -1.39
CA GLU A 86 11.59 12.76 -2.60
C GLU A 86 10.50 13.14 -3.60
N PHE A 87 10.85 13.17 -4.88
CA PHE A 87 9.88 13.42 -5.93
C PHE A 87 9.12 12.12 -6.26
N LEU A 88 7.80 12.16 -6.12
CA LEU A 88 6.93 11.01 -6.35
C LEU A 88 6.31 11.03 -7.74
N ASN A 89 6.51 9.94 -8.50
CA ASN A 89 5.82 9.67 -9.76
C ASN A 89 4.55 8.84 -9.49
N GLY A 90 3.43 9.54 -9.32
CA GLY A 90 2.17 8.92 -8.96
C GLY A 90 1.04 9.93 -8.91
N LYS A 91 -0.09 9.51 -8.34
CA LYS A 91 -1.29 10.32 -8.17
C LYS A 91 -1.80 10.20 -6.73
N PRO A 92 -2.41 11.25 -6.17
CA PRO A 92 -3.03 11.16 -4.86
C PRO A 92 -4.22 10.19 -4.88
N LEU A 93 -4.52 9.56 -3.75
CA LEU A 93 -5.62 8.61 -3.59
C LEU A 93 -6.99 9.27 -3.85
N THR A 94 -7.07 10.60 -3.78
CA THR A 94 -8.27 11.36 -4.19
C THR A 94 -8.69 11.03 -5.63
N GLU A 95 -7.76 10.92 -6.57
CA GLU A 95 -8.12 10.61 -7.97
C GLU A 95 -8.80 9.24 -8.13
N PHE A 96 -8.57 8.32 -7.20
CA PHE A 96 -9.15 6.97 -7.22
C PHE A 96 -10.42 6.85 -6.37
N THR A 97 -10.79 7.90 -5.62
CA THR A 97 -11.91 7.92 -4.67
C THR A 97 -12.84 9.13 -4.88
N GLN A 98 -12.70 9.82 -6.00
CA GLN A 98 -13.57 10.90 -6.45
C GLN A 98 -14.83 10.34 -7.15
N ASN A 99 -15.85 11.20 -7.29
CA ASN A 99 -17.08 10.92 -8.04
C ASN A 99 -17.85 9.65 -7.66
N GLY A 100 -17.78 9.23 -6.39
CA GLY A 100 -18.48 8.04 -5.91
C GLY A 100 -17.85 6.71 -6.32
N GLN A 101 -16.63 6.74 -6.88
CA GLN A 101 -15.92 5.54 -7.29
C GLN A 101 -15.64 4.63 -6.08
N LYS A 102 -15.97 3.35 -6.24
CA LYS A 102 -15.77 2.31 -5.23
C LYS A 102 -14.58 1.44 -5.61
N LEU A 103 -13.80 1.04 -4.62
CA LEU A 103 -12.78 0.01 -4.73
C LEU A 103 -13.35 -1.31 -4.24
N HIS A 104 -12.99 -2.41 -4.89
CA HIS A 104 -13.24 -3.74 -4.36
C HIS A 104 -12.60 -3.86 -2.97
N TYR A 105 -13.32 -4.44 -2.00
CA TYR A 105 -12.92 -4.38 -0.59
C TYR A 105 -11.50 -4.91 -0.35
N ALA A 106 -11.11 -6.00 -1.02
CA ALA A 106 -9.75 -6.55 -0.90
C ALA A 106 -8.66 -5.55 -1.31
N LYS A 107 -8.92 -4.70 -2.33
CA LYS A 107 -7.98 -3.66 -2.77
C LYS A 107 -7.95 -2.48 -1.80
N ALA A 108 -9.10 -2.11 -1.24
CA ALA A 108 -9.18 -1.11 -0.17
C ALA A 108 -8.40 -1.57 1.07
N VAL A 109 -8.53 -2.84 1.46
CA VAL A 109 -7.76 -3.46 2.55
C VAL A 109 -6.26 -3.47 2.24
N GLU A 110 -5.83 -3.89 1.04
CA GLU A 110 -4.42 -3.86 0.64
C GLU A 110 -3.80 -2.45 0.75
N THR A 111 -4.55 -1.45 0.29
CA THR A 111 -4.19 -0.04 0.39
C THR A 111 -4.08 0.38 1.86
N MET A 112 -5.09 0.05 2.67
CA MET A 112 -5.12 0.39 4.09
C MET A 112 -4.02 -0.29 4.90
N CYS A 113 -3.69 -1.55 4.64
CA CYS A 113 -2.58 -2.23 5.29
C CYS A 113 -1.25 -1.50 5.04
N SER A 114 -1.04 -0.94 3.85
CA SER A 114 0.17 -0.15 3.55
C SER A 114 0.20 1.19 4.28
N ILE A 115 -0.97 1.83 4.44
CA ILE A 115 -1.13 3.05 5.24
C ILE A 115 -0.86 2.75 6.72
N LEU A 116 -1.44 1.67 7.26
CA LEU A 116 -1.28 1.28 8.67
C LEU A 116 0.16 0.92 9.02
N ARG A 117 0.93 0.30 8.11
CA ARG A 117 2.37 0.09 8.33
C ARG A 117 3.14 1.41 8.44
N ALA A 118 2.78 2.41 7.64
CA ALA A 118 3.36 3.76 7.75
C ALA A 118 2.97 4.42 9.09
N LEU A 119 1.69 4.35 9.47
CA LEU A 119 1.20 4.90 10.75
C LEU A 119 1.84 4.22 11.95
N GLN A 120 1.96 2.88 11.94
CA GLN A 120 2.62 2.12 12.99
C GLN A 120 4.07 2.62 13.19
N CYS A 121 4.84 2.72 12.10
CA CYS A 121 6.21 3.22 12.15
C CYS A 121 6.28 4.64 12.73
N ALA A 122 5.36 5.53 12.34
CA ALA A 122 5.30 6.90 12.87
C ALA A 122 4.90 6.94 14.36
N HIS A 123 3.89 6.16 14.76
CA HIS A 123 3.38 6.08 16.13
C HIS A 123 4.44 5.54 17.09
N GLU A 124 5.25 4.56 16.68
CA GLU A 124 6.40 4.04 17.44
C GLU A 124 7.48 5.12 17.71
N HIS A 125 7.54 6.16 16.87
CA HIS A 125 8.41 7.32 17.06
C HIS A 125 7.71 8.51 17.71
N GLY A 126 6.48 8.33 18.23
CA GLY A 126 5.68 9.37 18.88
C GLY A 126 5.10 10.42 17.92
N ILE A 127 5.05 10.12 16.62
CA ILE A 127 4.54 11.02 15.59
C ILE A 127 3.10 10.63 15.24
N VAL A 128 2.16 11.55 15.46
CA VAL A 128 0.75 11.38 15.06
C VAL A 128 0.51 12.13 13.76
N HIS A 129 -0.22 11.55 12.80
CA HIS A 129 -0.43 12.17 11.49
C HIS A 129 -1.40 13.36 11.55
N ARG A 130 -2.55 13.24 12.23
CA ARG A 130 -3.57 14.29 12.49
C ARG A 130 -4.32 14.87 11.28
N ASP A 131 -3.77 14.76 10.09
CA ASP A 131 -4.39 15.19 8.81
C ASP A 131 -4.44 14.05 7.79
N LEU A 132 -4.77 12.82 8.22
CA LEU A 132 -4.80 11.68 7.31
C LEU A 132 -6.03 11.75 6.41
N LYS A 133 -5.80 11.93 5.10
CA LYS A 133 -6.83 12.06 4.07
C LYS A 133 -6.31 11.58 2.70
N PRO A 134 -7.17 11.35 1.69
CA PRO A 134 -6.72 10.79 0.42
C PRO A 134 -5.72 11.68 -0.33
N ASP A 135 -5.74 12.99 -0.12
CA ASP A 135 -4.76 13.93 -0.71
C ASP A 135 -3.33 13.69 -0.22
N ASN A 136 -3.20 13.18 1.01
CA ASN A 136 -1.92 12.92 1.67
C ASN A 136 -1.45 11.47 1.47
N ILE A 137 -2.09 10.72 0.57
CA ILE A 137 -1.72 9.33 0.22
C ILE A 137 -1.44 9.29 -1.27
N PHE A 138 -0.18 9.09 -1.64
CA PHE A 138 0.24 8.96 -3.04
C PHE A 138 0.30 7.50 -3.47
N VAL A 139 -0.37 7.17 -4.57
CA VAL A 139 -0.27 5.88 -5.26
C VAL A 139 0.71 6.03 -6.41
N MET A 140 1.83 5.31 -6.34
CA MET A 140 2.89 5.35 -7.34
C MET A 140 2.53 4.50 -8.57
N GLU A 141 3.12 4.81 -9.73
CA GLU A 141 2.94 4.00 -10.94
C GLU A 141 3.40 2.55 -10.77
N SER A 142 4.36 2.30 -9.89
CA SER A 142 4.82 0.95 -9.50
C SER A 142 3.83 0.16 -8.64
N GLY A 143 2.72 0.76 -8.22
CA GLY A 143 1.66 0.13 -7.44
C GLY A 143 1.85 0.14 -5.92
N ASN A 144 3.01 0.60 -5.43
CA ASN A 144 3.19 0.93 -4.00
C ASN A 144 2.62 2.31 -3.69
N LEU A 145 2.42 2.60 -2.40
CA LEU A 145 1.95 3.91 -1.93
C LEU A 145 2.89 4.54 -0.91
N LYS A 146 2.80 5.85 -0.77
CA LYS A 146 3.50 6.66 0.23
C LYS A 146 2.55 7.64 0.90
N VAL A 147 2.63 7.71 2.22
CA VAL A 147 1.92 8.66 3.07
C VAL A 147 2.78 9.91 3.24
N LEU A 148 2.17 11.08 3.07
CA LEU A 148 2.79 12.40 3.11
C LEU A 148 2.35 13.17 4.36
N ASP A 149 3.06 14.26 4.68
CA ASP A 149 2.61 15.30 5.62
C ASP A 149 2.32 14.83 7.07
N PHE A 150 3.12 13.90 7.60
CA PHE A 150 3.07 13.51 9.02
C PHE A 150 3.37 14.70 9.96
N GLY A 151 2.56 14.85 11.00
CA GLY A 151 2.81 15.75 12.14
C GLY A 151 2.53 17.22 11.87
N ILE A 152 2.89 17.73 10.69
CA ILE A 152 2.92 19.16 10.31
C ILE A 152 1.62 19.93 10.62
N ALA A 153 0.47 19.26 10.68
CA ALA A 153 -0.82 19.86 11.02
C ALA A 153 -0.97 20.26 12.51
N LYS A 154 -0.18 19.68 13.44
CA LYS A 154 -0.21 19.99 14.88
C LYS A 154 0.04 21.47 15.15
N VAL A 155 1.07 22.03 14.51
CA VAL A 155 1.49 23.43 14.68
C VAL A 155 0.40 24.41 14.25
N LEU A 156 -0.43 24.02 13.27
CA LEU A 156 -1.52 24.86 12.75
C LEU A 156 -2.80 24.75 13.60
N GLN A 157 -3.10 23.58 14.17
CA GLN A 157 -4.25 23.38 15.08
C GLN A 157 -4.06 24.09 16.42
N GLU A 158 -2.84 24.11 16.97
CA GLU A 158 -2.53 24.85 18.21
C GLU A 158 -2.76 26.37 18.07
N LYS A 159 -2.54 26.95 16.87
CA LYS A 159 -2.88 28.35 16.60
C LYS A 159 -4.39 28.61 16.71
N GLN A 160 -5.21 27.68 16.24
CA GLN A 160 -6.67 27.81 16.32
C GLN A 160 -7.15 27.70 17.78
N GLY A 161 -6.56 26.79 18.57
CA GLY A 161 -6.81 26.70 20.01
C GLY A 161 -6.34 27.95 20.78
N ALA A 162 -5.19 28.53 20.42
CA ALA A 162 -4.64 29.73 21.06
C ALA A 162 -5.39 31.02 20.68
N GLN A 163 -5.85 31.16 19.43
CA GLN A 163 -6.71 32.27 19.02
C GLN A 163 -8.11 32.20 19.67
N MET A 164 -8.61 30.99 19.97
CA MET A 164 -9.83 30.81 20.77
C MET A 164 -9.67 31.18 22.25
N GLN A 165 -8.45 31.24 22.78
CA GLN A 165 -8.18 31.55 24.20
C GLN A 165 -8.04 33.05 24.49
N GLN A 166 -7.75 33.90 23.50
CA GLN A 166 -7.49 35.34 23.73
C GLN A 166 -8.74 36.23 23.64
N SER A 167 -9.90 35.71 23.23
CA SER A 167 -11.19 36.38 23.36
C SER A 167 -11.97 35.84 24.56
N ALA A 168 -11.53 36.20 25.77
CA ALA A 168 -12.16 35.82 27.03
C ALA A 168 -13.44 36.64 27.34
N THR A 169 -14.28 36.90 26.34
CA THR A 169 -15.73 37.05 26.55
C THR A 169 -16.33 35.73 26.10
N ALA A 170 -16.76 34.91 27.06
CA ALA A 170 -17.26 33.55 26.89
C ALA A 170 -17.89 33.29 25.51
N ILE A 171 -17.09 32.80 24.56
CA ILE A 171 -17.58 32.24 23.31
C ILE A 171 -18.16 30.89 23.70
N ARG A 172 -19.46 30.89 24.01
CA ARG A 172 -20.27 29.68 24.08
C ARG A 172 -20.09 28.97 22.74
N LEU A 173 -19.77 27.66 22.74
CA LEU A 173 -19.90 26.88 21.51
C LEU A 173 -21.29 27.18 20.94
N PRO A 174 -21.42 27.54 19.65
CA PRO A 174 -22.74 27.75 19.10
C PRO A 174 -23.46 26.40 19.21
N SER A 175 -24.66 26.45 19.76
CA SER A 175 -25.55 25.30 19.89
C SER A 175 -25.68 24.55 18.56
N PRO A 176 -26.00 23.25 18.57
CA PRO A 176 -26.25 22.49 17.34
C PRO A 176 -27.23 23.19 16.37
N LEU A 177 -28.15 24.02 16.89
CA LEU A 177 -29.01 24.90 16.09
C LEU A 177 -28.26 26.07 15.44
N GLU A 178 -27.32 26.71 16.12
CA GLU A 178 -26.56 27.86 15.60
C GLU A 178 -25.53 27.46 14.53
N LEU A 179 -24.99 26.23 14.58
CA LEU A 179 -24.19 25.69 13.46
C LEU A 179 -25.07 25.31 12.25
N ALA A 180 -26.33 24.92 12.49
CA ALA A 180 -27.28 24.57 11.44
C ALA A 180 -27.88 25.80 10.71
N THR A 181 -27.99 26.95 11.39
CA THR A 181 -28.54 28.21 10.83
C THR A 181 -27.50 29.09 10.12
N GLY A 182 -26.21 28.75 10.19
CA GLY A 182 -25.15 29.42 9.43
C GLY A 182 -24.78 30.83 9.92
N THR A 183 -25.14 31.23 11.14
CA THR A 183 -24.97 32.61 11.64
C THR A 183 -23.58 32.97 12.20
N ASN A 184 -22.51 32.27 11.81
CA ASN A 184 -21.13 32.68 12.14
C ASN A 184 -20.23 32.72 10.88
N THR A 185 -20.00 33.95 10.40
CA THR A 185 -19.23 34.32 9.21
C THR A 185 -17.71 34.38 9.43
N SER A 186 -17.17 33.69 10.44
CA SER A 186 -15.71 33.65 10.72
C SER A 186 -15.00 32.39 10.22
N LEU A 187 -15.74 31.32 9.88
CA LEU A 187 -15.15 30.03 9.45
C LEU A 187 -15.10 29.83 7.91
N THR A 188 -15.73 30.71 7.13
CA THR A 188 -15.97 30.51 5.68
C THR A 188 -14.91 31.11 4.75
N ARG A 189 -13.80 31.68 5.28
CA ARG A 189 -12.82 32.43 4.43
C ARG A 189 -11.73 31.59 3.73
N VAL A 190 -11.66 30.27 3.88
CA VAL A 190 -10.59 29.47 3.25
C VAL A 190 -11.11 28.11 2.76
N GLY A 191 -11.37 28.00 1.45
CA GLY A 191 -11.93 26.80 0.80
C GLY A 191 -11.12 25.50 0.96
N THR A 192 -9.83 25.58 1.34
CA THR A 192 -8.99 24.42 1.67
C THR A 192 -9.27 23.81 3.05
N ILE A 193 -9.89 24.55 3.96
CA ILE A 193 -10.23 24.07 5.31
C ILE A 193 -11.38 23.06 5.27
N MET A 194 -12.31 23.23 4.32
CA MET A 194 -13.53 22.43 4.21
C MET A 194 -13.27 20.95 3.83
N GLY A 195 -12.17 20.64 3.13
CA GLY A 195 -11.81 19.28 2.72
C GLY A 195 -11.26 18.42 3.86
N THR A 196 -10.49 19.03 4.77
CA THR A 196 -9.89 18.33 5.91
C THR A 196 -10.95 17.93 6.96
N LEU A 197 -12.03 18.72 7.12
CA LEU A 197 -13.05 18.45 8.13
C LEU A 197 -13.71 17.05 7.96
N LYS A 198 -13.69 16.50 6.75
CA LYS A 198 -14.33 15.21 6.45
C LYS A 198 -13.61 14.01 7.07
N TYR A 199 -12.40 14.18 7.59
CA TYR A 199 -11.59 13.06 8.13
C TYR A 199 -11.17 13.26 9.58
N MET A 200 -11.38 14.44 10.15
CA MET A 200 -10.99 14.70 11.54
C MET A 200 -11.89 13.95 12.52
N SER A 201 -11.30 13.52 13.63
CA SER A 201 -12.00 12.80 14.70
C SER A 201 -12.71 13.75 15.67
N PRO A 202 -13.74 13.28 16.43
CA PRO A 202 -14.45 14.07 17.44
C PRO A 202 -13.54 14.84 18.41
N GLU A 203 -12.45 14.22 18.85
CA GLU A 203 -11.48 14.84 19.75
C GLU A 203 -10.64 15.96 19.11
N GLN A 204 -10.52 16.01 17.79
CA GLN A 204 -9.90 17.14 17.10
C GLN A 204 -10.84 18.35 16.99
N TRP A 205 -12.15 18.13 17.09
CA TRP A 205 -13.16 19.19 17.14
C TRP A 205 -13.42 19.69 18.57
N GLY A 206 -13.26 18.81 19.56
CA GLY A 206 -13.49 19.11 20.96
C GLY A 206 -12.41 19.99 21.57
N ILE A 207 -12.82 21.06 22.26
CA ILE A 207 -11.89 21.88 23.04
C ILE A 207 -11.51 21.12 24.32
N GLY A 208 -10.21 20.92 24.54
CA GLY A 208 -9.67 20.37 25.80
C GLY A 208 -9.54 18.85 25.88
N ILE A 209 -9.75 18.12 24.78
CA ILE A 209 -9.47 16.68 24.70
C ILE A 209 -8.06 16.46 24.14
N GLU A 210 -7.28 15.59 24.77
CA GLU A 210 -5.93 15.25 24.28
C GLU A 210 -6.00 14.45 22.98
N ILE A 211 -5.36 14.97 21.94
CA ILE A 211 -5.23 14.34 20.62
C ILE A 211 -4.01 13.42 20.62
N ASP A 212 -4.27 12.12 20.56
CA ASP A 212 -3.28 11.05 20.46
C ASP A 212 -3.38 10.32 19.11
N HIS A 213 -2.66 9.21 18.95
CA HIS A 213 -2.63 8.41 17.72
C HIS A 213 -3.98 7.78 17.34
N LEU A 214 -4.98 7.75 18.25
CA LEU A 214 -6.31 7.21 17.97
C LEU A 214 -7.13 8.10 17.03
N THR A 215 -6.69 9.34 16.82
CA THR A 215 -7.22 10.22 15.77
C THR A 215 -6.95 9.66 14.37
N ASP A 216 -5.77 9.05 14.15
CA ASP A 216 -5.41 8.48 12.85
C ASP A 216 -6.20 7.19 12.58
N ILE A 217 -6.57 6.44 13.64
CA ILE A 217 -7.44 5.25 13.56
C ILE A 217 -8.84 5.64 13.08
N TRP A 218 -9.39 6.73 13.60
CA TRP A 218 -10.66 7.28 13.11
C TRP A 218 -10.58 7.63 11.62
N ALA A 219 -9.54 8.36 11.22
CA ALA A 219 -9.33 8.74 9.82
C ALA A 219 -9.19 7.51 8.91
N CYS A 220 -8.54 6.44 9.38
CA CYS A 220 -8.50 5.15 8.67
C CYS A 220 -9.89 4.54 8.48
N GLY A 221 -10.75 4.58 9.50
CA GLY A 221 -12.15 4.14 9.41
C GLY A 221 -12.92 4.90 8.33
N VAL A 222 -12.80 6.23 8.31
CA VAL A 222 -13.44 7.08 7.31
C VAL A 222 -12.91 6.77 5.90
N LEU A 223 -11.59 6.59 5.75
CA LEU A 223 -10.96 6.22 4.49
C LEU A 223 -11.42 4.85 3.97
N LEU A 224 -11.43 3.83 4.82
CA LEU A 224 -11.92 2.49 4.47
C LEU A 224 -13.38 2.54 4.02
N HIS A 225 -14.25 3.18 4.81
CA HIS A 225 -15.65 3.35 4.46
C HIS A 225 -15.78 4.06 3.11
N ARG A 226 -15.06 5.16 2.90
CA ARG A 226 -15.13 5.91 1.64
C ARG A 226 -14.63 5.10 0.45
N MET A 227 -13.53 4.38 0.58
CA MET A 227 -12.99 3.53 -0.48
C MET A 227 -13.96 2.43 -0.88
N ILE A 228 -14.62 1.78 0.09
CA ILE A 228 -15.48 0.62 -0.16
C ILE A 228 -16.90 1.05 -0.57
N CYS A 229 -17.48 2.02 0.13
CA CYS A 229 -18.85 2.49 -0.11
C CYS A 229 -18.94 3.62 -1.15
N GLY A 230 -17.80 4.22 -1.53
CA GLY A 230 -17.72 5.35 -2.47
C GLY A 230 -18.08 6.71 -1.87
N ARG A 231 -18.47 6.77 -0.59
CA ARG A 231 -18.96 7.97 0.08
C ARG A 231 -18.55 8.03 1.56
N HIS A 232 -18.56 9.23 2.12
CA HIS A 232 -18.33 9.44 3.56
C HIS A 232 -19.42 8.76 4.40
N PRO A 233 -19.13 8.23 5.61
CA PRO A 233 -20.13 7.60 6.50
C PRO A 233 -21.38 8.45 6.74
N LEU A 234 -21.20 9.77 6.90
CA LEU A 234 -22.28 10.73 7.16
C LEU A 234 -22.92 11.34 5.90
N HIS A 235 -22.63 10.84 4.69
CA HIS A 235 -23.27 11.34 3.47
C HIS A 235 -24.82 11.21 3.55
N PRO A 236 -25.62 12.22 3.14
CA PRO A 236 -25.26 13.38 2.32
C PRO A 236 -24.82 14.63 3.08
N LEU A 237 -24.56 14.55 4.40
CA LEU A 237 -24.12 15.71 5.18
C LEU A 237 -22.75 16.21 4.69
N ASP A 238 -22.58 17.54 4.66
CA ASP A 238 -21.33 18.20 4.29
C ASP A 238 -21.06 19.43 5.19
N GLY A 239 -19.84 19.95 5.14
CA GLY A 239 -19.40 21.13 5.87
C GLY A 239 -19.69 21.05 7.38
N ASN A 240 -20.28 22.10 7.94
CA ASN A 240 -20.55 22.20 9.37
C ASN A 240 -21.56 21.15 9.86
N GLN A 241 -22.51 20.71 9.02
CA GLN A 241 -23.50 19.70 9.42
C GLN A 241 -22.84 18.36 9.72
N LEU A 242 -21.82 17.99 8.92
CA LEU A 242 -21.03 16.78 9.16
C LEU A 242 -20.35 16.85 10.53
N VAL A 243 -19.74 17.99 10.87
CA VAL A 243 -19.06 18.20 12.16
C VAL A 243 -20.06 18.12 13.32
N VAL A 244 -21.20 18.83 13.24
CA VAL A 244 -22.23 18.79 14.28
C VAL A 244 -22.70 17.36 14.51
N THR A 245 -23.09 16.64 13.45
CA THR A 245 -23.60 15.27 13.57
C THR A 245 -22.53 14.30 14.10
N ALA A 246 -21.27 14.49 13.72
CA ALA A 246 -20.16 13.72 14.28
C ALA A 246 -19.95 14.01 15.78
N MET A 247 -20.28 15.20 16.27
CA MET A 247 -20.15 15.58 17.69
C MET A 247 -21.38 15.25 18.55
N LEU A 248 -22.57 15.07 17.97
CA LEU A 248 -23.76 14.66 18.73
C LEU A 248 -23.53 13.33 19.46
N GLU A 249 -24.27 13.05 20.53
CA GLU A 249 -24.21 11.74 21.22
C GLU A 249 -24.88 10.59 20.44
N LEU A 250 -25.27 10.84 19.18
CA LEU A 250 -25.79 9.81 18.28
C LEU A 250 -24.65 8.88 17.82
N PRO A 251 -24.85 7.55 17.73
CA PRO A 251 -23.84 6.66 17.18
C PRO A 251 -23.57 6.98 15.71
N MET A 252 -22.36 6.67 15.23
CA MET A 252 -22.06 6.72 13.80
C MET A 252 -22.89 5.65 13.06
N PRO A 253 -23.39 5.93 11.84
CA PRO A 253 -24.13 4.94 11.06
C PRO A 253 -23.24 3.74 10.73
N SER A 254 -23.82 2.54 10.77
CA SER A 254 -23.08 1.33 10.42
C SER A 254 -22.79 1.29 8.92
N MET A 255 -21.57 0.88 8.58
CA MET A 255 -21.17 0.64 7.19
C MET A 255 -22.08 -0.40 6.51
N GLN A 256 -22.74 -1.29 7.26
CA GLN A 256 -23.66 -2.31 6.74
C GLN A 256 -24.77 -1.74 5.85
N GLU A 257 -25.22 -0.50 6.12
CA GLU A 257 -26.28 0.17 5.36
C GLU A 257 -25.85 0.64 3.97
N ALA A 258 -24.53 0.79 3.75
CA ALA A 258 -23.95 1.33 2.52
C ALA A 258 -23.01 0.37 1.78
N ALA A 259 -22.56 -0.70 2.45
CA ALA A 259 -21.60 -1.65 1.93
C ALA A 259 -22.17 -2.48 0.76
N PRO A 260 -21.38 -2.76 -0.29
CA PRO A 260 -21.71 -3.78 -1.27
C PRO A 260 -21.90 -5.17 -0.62
N ALA A 261 -22.74 -6.02 -1.22
CA ALA A 261 -23.06 -7.35 -0.68
C ALA A 261 -21.86 -8.32 -0.59
N GLU A 262 -20.80 -8.08 -1.37
CA GLU A 262 -19.57 -8.87 -1.37
C GLU A 262 -18.65 -8.62 -0.16
N VAL A 263 -18.92 -7.57 0.63
CA VAL A 263 -18.10 -7.19 1.77
C VAL A 263 -18.40 -8.11 2.96
N PRO A 264 -17.40 -8.80 3.54
CA PRO A 264 -17.60 -9.63 4.72
C PRO A 264 -18.10 -8.83 5.93
N ARG A 265 -18.98 -9.43 6.73
CA ARG A 265 -19.56 -8.78 7.92
C ARG A 265 -18.50 -8.43 8.97
N GLU A 266 -17.48 -9.26 9.09
CA GLU A 266 -16.34 -9.04 9.99
C GLU A 266 -15.56 -7.79 9.58
N LEU A 267 -15.37 -7.55 8.28
CA LEU A 267 -14.72 -6.34 7.78
C LEU A 267 -15.54 -5.08 8.09
N ILE A 268 -16.87 -5.16 7.95
CA ILE A 268 -17.80 -4.09 8.34
C ILE A 268 -17.63 -3.75 9.83
N GLN A 269 -17.60 -4.76 10.71
CA GLN A 269 -17.40 -4.55 12.14
C GLN A 269 -16.06 -3.89 12.48
N ILE A 270 -14.99 -4.26 11.75
CA ILE A 270 -13.67 -3.64 11.93
C ILE A 270 -13.72 -2.14 11.60
N VAL A 271 -14.36 -1.78 10.48
CA VAL A 271 -14.53 -0.38 10.06
C VAL A 271 -15.40 0.40 11.05
N ASP A 272 -16.54 -0.16 11.44
CA ASP A 272 -17.46 0.48 12.40
C ASP A 272 -16.78 0.73 13.75
N ARG A 273 -15.94 -0.20 14.23
CA ARG A 273 -15.16 -0.02 15.46
C ARG A 273 -14.15 1.13 15.37
N CYS A 274 -13.60 1.44 14.18
CA CYS A 274 -12.75 2.61 13.99
C CYS A 274 -13.53 3.93 14.21
N LEU A 275 -14.83 3.93 13.95
CA LEU A 275 -15.72 5.09 13.95
C LEU A 275 -16.53 5.23 15.25
N LEU A 276 -16.17 4.52 16.31
CA LEU A 276 -16.73 4.75 17.65
C LEU A 276 -16.26 6.12 18.16
N LYS A 277 -17.20 6.94 18.67
CA LYS A 277 -16.90 8.32 19.10
C LYS A 277 -15.95 8.34 20.30
N MET A 278 -16.14 7.42 21.24
CA MET A 278 -15.27 7.18 22.39
C MET A 278 -13.94 6.54 21.94
N LYS A 279 -12.83 7.27 22.04
CA LYS A 279 -11.53 6.83 21.49
C LYS A 279 -10.99 5.56 22.15
N ASP A 280 -11.28 5.35 23.43
CA ASP A 280 -10.94 4.15 24.22
C ASP A 280 -11.65 2.87 23.74
N GLN A 281 -12.73 2.99 22.97
CA GLN A 281 -13.45 1.85 22.41
C GLN A 281 -12.97 1.46 21.00
N ARG A 282 -12.19 2.32 20.35
CA ARG A 282 -11.59 2.07 19.03
C ARG A 282 -10.49 1.00 19.13
N TRP A 283 -9.87 0.70 18.00
CA TRP A 283 -8.61 -0.03 17.96
C TRP A 283 -7.52 0.80 18.65
N GLN A 284 -6.75 0.19 19.55
CA GLN A 284 -5.83 0.91 20.43
C GLN A 284 -4.46 1.18 19.79
N SER A 285 -4.19 0.60 18.62
CA SER A 285 -2.98 0.87 17.83
C SER A 285 -3.18 0.59 16.34
N ALA A 286 -2.32 1.18 15.50
CA ALA A 286 -2.28 0.86 14.07
C ALA A 286 -1.90 -0.61 13.82
N ALA A 287 -1.08 -1.21 14.70
CA ALA A 287 -0.71 -2.62 14.63
C ALA A 287 -1.90 -3.56 14.88
N GLU A 288 -2.74 -3.26 15.88
CA GLU A 288 -3.95 -4.04 16.20
C GLU A 288 -4.95 -4.00 15.02
N LEU A 289 -5.19 -2.81 14.47
CA LEU A 289 -6.05 -2.65 13.30
C LEU A 289 -5.46 -3.34 12.05
N LEU A 290 -4.15 -3.26 11.85
CA LEU A 290 -3.47 -3.96 10.76
C LEU A 290 -3.71 -5.47 10.86
N GLN A 291 -3.49 -6.06 12.03
CA GLN A 291 -3.71 -7.49 12.28
C GLN A 291 -5.16 -7.91 12.01
N ALA A 292 -6.13 -7.07 12.39
CA ALA A 292 -7.54 -7.34 12.12
C ALA A 292 -7.89 -7.33 10.62
N LEU A 293 -7.20 -6.49 9.83
CA LEU A 293 -7.43 -6.38 8.38
C LEU A 293 -6.66 -7.41 7.54
N GLU A 294 -5.56 -7.95 8.05
CA GLU A 294 -4.71 -8.91 7.34
C GLU A 294 -5.45 -10.14 6.75
N PRO A 295 -6.46 -10.75 7.42
CA PRO A 295 -7.23 -11.86 6.87
C PRO A 295 -7.98 -11.54 5.57
N PHE A 296 -8.23 -10.25 5.28
CA PHE A 296 -8.98 -9.81 4.10
C PHE A 296 -8.05 -9.40 2.93
N LEU A 297 -6.73 -9.59 3.06
CA LEU A 297 -5.78 -9.30 1.98
C LEU A 297 -5.94 -10.25 0.79
N PRO A 298 -5.85 -9.74 -0.46
CA PRO A 298 -5.96 -10.56 -1.65
C PRO A 298 -4.82 -11.58 -1.71
N GLY A 299 -5.15 -12.85 -1.92
CA GLY A 299 -4.16 -13.93 -2.07
C GLY A 299 -3.65 -14.56 -0.77
N ARG A 300 -3.96 -14.02 0.41
CA ARG A 300 -3.83 -14.77 1.68
C ARG A 300 -5.08 -15.64 1.84
N ARG A 301 -5.07 -16.84 1.26
CA ARG A 301 -5.80 -17.93 1.90
C ARG A 301 -5.02 -18.26 3.16
N SER A 302 -5.56 -17.89 4.33
CA SER A 302 -5.18 -18.61 5.55
C SER A 302 -5.57 -20.06 5.29
N ALA A 303 -4.62 -20.90 4.92
CA ALA A 303 -4.83 -22.32 5.09
C ALA A 303 -5.00 -22.50 6.60
N GLU A 304 -6.17 -22.95 7.04
CA GLU A 304 -6.29 -23.49 8.39
C GLU A 304 -5.25 -24.60 8.50
N LEU A 305 -4.19 -24.33 9.27
CA LEU A 305 -3.22 -25.37 9.60
C LEU A 305 -4.00 -26.42 10.37
N GLN A 306 -4.07 -27.64 9.84
CA GLN A 306 -4.55 -28.75 10.64
C GLN A 306 -3.62 -28.90 11.86
N LEU A 307 -4.15 -29.33 13.00
CA LEU A 307 -3.44 -29.41 14.28
C LEU A 307 -2.09 -30.18 14.20
N ASP A 308 -1.91 -31.03 13.18
CA ASP A 308 -0.70 -31.82 12.94
C ASP A 308 0.20 -31.29 11.79
N GLU A 309 -0.12 -30.15 11.17
CA GLU A 309 0.65 -29.60 10.06
C GLU A 309 1.65 -28.53 10.53
N SER A 310 2.95 -28.85 10.46
CA SER A 310 4.01 -27.88 10.75
C SER A 310 3.96 -26.72 9.74
N PRO A 311 3.81 -25.45 10.18
CA PRO A 311 3.84 -24.30 9.29
C PRO A 311 5.21 -24.10 8.63
N TYR A 312 6.26 -24.69 9.21
CA TYR A 312 7.62 -24.64 8.72
C TYR A 312 7.98 -25.94 8.00
N ALA A 313 8.32 -25.85 6.72
CA ALA A 313 8.76 -26.97 5.88
C ALA A 313 10.16 -27.52 6.27
N GLY A 314 10.81 -26.97 7.30
CA GLY A 314 12.16 -27.33 7.73
C GLY A 314 13.21 -27.06 6.64
N LEU A 315 14.13 -28.01 6.43
CA LEU A 315 15.16 -27.96 5.36
C LEU A 315 14.65 -28.40 3.98
N SER A 316 13.37 -28.75 3.86
CA SER A 316 12.82 -29.18 2.58
C SER A 316 12.65 -28.00 1.62
N SER A 317 12.82 -28.24 0.32
CA SER A 317 12.54 -27.21 -0.68
C SER A 317 11.03 -27.00 -0.79
N PHE A 318 10.58 -25.76 -0.75
CA PHE A 318 9.18 -25.41 -1.02
C PHE A 318 8.77 -25.92 -2.40
N GLN A 319 7.58 -26.52 -2.46
CA GLN A 319 6.95 -26.98 -3.70
C GLN A 319 5.90 -25.97 -4.19
N GLU A 320 5.25 -26.28 -5.30
CA GLU A 320 4.20 -25.42 -5.86
C GLU A 320 3.05 -25.16 -4.88
N HIS A 321 2.65 -26.17 -4.08
CA HIS A 321 1.60 -26.00 -3.08
C HIS A 321 1.98 -25.05 -1.93
N ASP A 322 3.28 -24.86 -1.70
CA ASP A 322 3.80 -23.93 -0.70
C ASP A 322 3.89 -22.49 -1.21
N ALA A 323 3.42 -22.20 -2.43
CA ALA A 323 3.54 -20.87 -3.02
C ALA A 323 2.97 -19.75 -2.13
N GLY A 324 1.93 -20.05 -1.34
CA GLY A 324 1.36 -19.10 -0.39
C GLY A 324 2.27 -18.76 0.79
N LYS A 325 3.23 -19.64 1.11
CA LYS A 325 4.24 -19.47 2.18
C LYS A 325 5.56 -18.89 1.63
N PHE A 326 5.69 -18.69 0.31
CA PHE A 326 6.92 -18.19 -0.32
C PHE A 326 6.84 -16.68 -0.61
N PHE A 327 7.50 -15.86 0.23
CA PHE A 327 7.47 -14.39 0.14
C PHE A 327 8.89 -13.77 0.09
N GLY A 328 8.97 -12.47 -0.18
CA GLY A 328 10.23 -11.69 -0.16
C GLY A 328 11.07 -11.73 -1.43
N ARG A 329 10.64 -12.46 -2.47
CA ARG A 329 11.36 -12.60 -3.76
C ARG A 329 10.55 -12.12 -4.98
N ASN A 330 9.55 -11.27 -4.74
CA ASN A 330 8.59 -10.86 -5.76
C ASN A 330 9.26 -10.15 -6.96
N ARG A 331 10.28 -9.32 -6.69
CA ARG A 331 11.03 -8.59 -7.71
C ARG A 331 11.80 -9.54 -8.62
N GLU A 332 12.49 -10.52 -8.06
CA GLU A 332 13.26 -11.52 -8.81
C GLU A 332 12.36 -12.45 -9.61
N ILE A 333 11.22 -12.88 -9.03
CA ILE A 333 10.22 -13.69 -9.73
C ILE A 333 9.69 -12.92 -10.94
N ALA A 334 9.24 -11.68 -10.76
CA ALA A 334 8.71 -10.86 -11.86
C ALA A 334 9.76 -10.66 -12.97
N ALA A 335 11.01 -10.38 -12.61
CA ALA A 335 12.09 -10.26 -13.57
C ALA A 335 12.34 -11.57 -14.36
N MET A 336 12.23 -12.73 -13.71
CA MET A 336 12.45 -14.02 -14.37
C MET A 336 11.28 -14.44 -15.26
N VAL A 337 10.03 -14.14 -14.86
CA VAL A 337 8.83 -14.33 -15.71
C VAL A 337 8.94 -13.55 -17.01
N THR A 338 9.45 -12.30 -16.96
CA THR A 338 9.68 -11.53 -18.19
C THR A 338 10.79 -12.16 -19.03
N ARG A 339 11.91 -12.56 -18.41
CA ARG A 339 13.09 -13.09 -19.13
C ARG A 339 12.85 -14.46 -19.78
N ILE A 340 11.99 -15.31 -19.23
CA ILE A 340 11.73 -16.65 -19.79
C ILE A 340 11.06 -16.59 -21.16
N ARG A 341 10.39 -15.47 -21.49
CA ARG A 341 9.71 -15.28 -22.77
C ARG A 341 10.70 -15.14 -23.93
N ASP A 342 11.84 -14.51 -23.66
CA ASP A 342 12.82 -14.16 -24.70
C ASP A 342 14.04 -15.08 -24.70
N ARG A 343 14.18 -15.96 -23.69
CA ARG A 343 15.35 -16.82 -23.51
C ARG A 343 14.95 -18.29 -23.37
N PRO A 344 15.39 -19.18 -24.28
CA PRO A 344 15.02 -20.60 -24.26
C PRO A 344 15.72 -21.40 -23.15
N LEU A 345 16.75 -20.83 -22.51
CA LEU A 345 17.48 -21.46 -21.40
C LEU A 345 17.83 -20.41 -20.36
N MET A 346 17.56 -20.71 -19.10
CA MET A 346 17.94 -19.86 -17.96
C MET A 346 18.55 -20.70 -16.84
N ALA A 347 19.62 -20.17 -16.24
CA ALA A 347 20.28 -20.78 -15.09
C ALA A 347 19.97 -19.97 -13.82
N VAL A 348 19.52 -20.66 -12.76
CA VAL A 348 19.35 -20.07 -11.42
C VAL A 348 20.54 -20.48 -10.57
N VAL A 349 21.43 -19.54 -10.30
CA VAL A 349 22.70 -19.75 -9.59
C VAL A 349 22.71 -18.99 -8.27
N GLY A 350 23.36 -19.56 -7.26
CA GLY A 350 23.48 -18.97 -5.93
C GLY A 350 24.03 -19.98 -4.92
N SER A 351 24.44 -19.49 -3.75
CA SER A 351 25.02 -20.29 -2.67
C SER A 351 24.14 -21.47 -2.26
N SER A 352 24.74 -22.51 -1.68
CA SER A 352 23.96 -23.62 -1.10
C SER A 352 22.98 -23.11 -0.05
N GLY A 353 21.80 -23.73 0.07
CA GLY A 353 20.78 -23.32 1.04
C GLY A 353 20.00 -22.03 0.73
N VAL A 354 20.39 -21.22 -0.27
CA VAL A 354 19.70 -19.94 -0.58
C VAL A 354 18.28 -20.09 -1.17
N GLY A 355 17.79 -21.32 -1.31
CA GLY A 355 16.43 -21.59 -1.78
C GLY A 355 16.24 -21.56 -3.31
N LYS A 356 17.27 -21.87 -4.11
CA LYS A 356 17.16 -21.90 -5.59
C LYS A 356 16.01 -22.76 -6.11
N SER A 357 15.88 -23.99 -5.60
CA SER A 357 14.81 -24.89 -6.00
C SER A 357 13.43 -24.39 -5.55
N SER A 358 13.36 -23.84 -4.34
CA SER A 358 12.15 -23.20 -3.79
C SER A 358 11.73 -21.99 -4.65
N PHE A 359 12.68 -21.17 -5.08
CA PHE A 359 12.43 -20.02 -5.94
C PHE A 359 11.81 -20.42 -7.29
N VAL A 360 12.27 -21.50 -7.90
CA VAL A 360 11.68 -22.01 -9.13
C VAL A 360 10.30 -22.62 -8.87
N ARG A 361 10.18 -23.52 -7.88
CA ARG A 361 8.97 -24.33 -7.68
C ARG A 361 7.82 -23.60 -6.98
N ALA A 362 8.11 -22.81 -5.96
CA ALA A 362 7.11 -22.07 -5.18
C ALA A 362 6.98 -20.60 -5.61
N GLY A 363 7.94 -20.08 -6.37
CA GLY A 363 7.91 -18.71 -6.90
C GLY A 363 7.54 -18.67 -8.38
N LEU A 364 8.48 -19.05 -9.24
CA LEU A 364 8.38 -18.89 -10.69
C LEU A 364 7.24 -19.68 -11.31
N VAL A 365 7.12 -20.98 -11.01
CA VAL A 365 6.09 -21.86 -11.61
C VAL A 365 4.67 -21.36 -11.30
N PRO A 366 4.29 -21.07 -10.04
CA PRO A 366 3.01 -20.45 -9.72
C PRO A 366 2.80 -19.10 -10.40
N ALA A 367 3.84 -18.27 -10.50
CA ALA A 367 3.75 -16.96 -11.15
C ALA A 367 3.47 -17.10 -12.66
N LEU A 368 4.07 -18.07 -13.34
CA LEU A 368 3.79 -18.38 -14.75
C LEU A 368 2.36 -18.87 -14.94
N LYS A 369 1.87 -19.78 -14.08
CA LYS A 369 0.47 -20.25 -14.14
C LYS A 369 -0.55 -19.13 -13.89
N ARG A 370 -0.21 -18.12 -13.08
CA ARG A 370 -1.05 -16.93 -12.84
C ARG A 370 -0.98 -15.87 -13.93
N SER A 371 -0.04 -15.97 -14.88
CA SER A 371 0.19 -14.95 -15.92
C SER A 371 -0.92 -14.86 -16.98
N GLY A 372 -1.93 -15.74 -16.92
CA GLY A 372 -3.03 -15.82 -17.89
C GLY A 372 -2.71 -16.64 -19.14
N GLU A 373 -1.46 -17.10 -19.28
CA GLU A 373 -1.02 -17.99 -20.35
C GLU A 373 -1.10 -19.47 -19.92
N THR A 374 -1.35 -20.37 -20.87
CA THR A 374 -1.42 -21.82 -20.64
C THR A 374 -0.01 -22.44 -20.52
N TRP A 375 0.61 -22.25 -19.35
CA TRP A 375 1.89 -22.89 -19.02
C TRP A 375 1.69 -24.29 -18.43
N GLU A 376 2.44 -25.24 -18.96
CA GLU A 376 2.62 -26.57 -18.39
C GLU A 376 4.08 -26.74 -17.98
N THR A 377 4.30 -27.24 -16.76
CA THR A 377 5.62 -27.38 -16.16
C THR A 377 5.94 -28.84 -15.98
N LEU A 378 7.07 -29.26 -16.55
CA LEU A 378 7.66 -30.57 -16.40
C LEU A 378 8.85 -30.39 -15.45
N VAL A 379 8.97 -31.21 -14.41
CA VAL A 379 10.05 -31.07 -13.42
C VAL A 379 10.86 -32.35 -13.39
N ILE A 380 12.16 -32.24 -13.67
CA ILE A 380 13.09 -33.36 -13.57
C ILE A 380 14.09 -33.17 -12.45
N ARG A 381 14.37 -34.25 -11.71
CA ARG A 381 15.55 -34.33 -10.85
C ARG A 381 16.54 -35.28 -11.50
N PRO A 382 17.67 -34.79 -12.05
CA PRO A 382 18.65 -35.68 -12.65
C PRO A 382 19.24 -36.60 -11.57
N GLY A 383 18.88 -37.89 -11.65
CA GLY A 383 19.44 -38.93 -10.81
C GLY A 383 20.72 -39.51 -11.42
N ARG A 384 21.07 -40.75 -11.05
CA ARG A 384 22.22 -41.48 -11.63
C ARG A 384 22.11 -41.75 -13.13
N LYS A 385 20.90 -41.62 -13.69
CA LYS A 385 20.58 -41.91 -15.08
C LYS A 385 19.72 -40.78 -15.69
N PRO A 386 20.31 -39.63 -16.06
CA PRO A 386 19.57 -38.45 -16.47
C PRO A 386 18.78 -38.62 -17.78
N LEU A 387 19.29 -39.42 -18.73
CA LEU A 387 18.60 -39.67 -20.00
C LEU A 387 17.36 -40.56 -19.84
N GLU A 388 17.40 -41.56 -18.95
CA GLU A 388 16.21 -42.38 -18.63
C GLU A 388 15.14 -41.54 -17.94
N ALA A 389 15.54 -40.57 -17.10
CA ALA A 389 14.62 -39.64 -16.45
C ALA A 389 14.02 -38.61 -17.41
N LEU A 390 14.74 -38.21 -18.47
CA LEU A 390 14.16 -37.40 -19.55
C LEU A 390 13.21 -38.25 -20.40
N ALA A 391 13.57 -39.50 -20.69
CA ALA A 391 12.72 -40.43 -21.44
C ALA A 391 11.36 -40.65 -20.74
N SER A 392 11.33 -40.81 -19.42
CA SER A 392 10.05 -40.97 -18.69
C SER A 392 9.13 -39.77 -18.79
N ILE A 393 9.66 -38.55 -19.02
CA ILE A 393 8.83 -37.35 -19.16
C ILE A 393 8.13 -37.34 -20.51
N ILE A 394 8.82 -37.74 -21.58
CA ILE A 394 8.27 -37.68 -22.94
C ILE A 394 7.57 -38.97 -23.36
N GLN A 395 7.81 -40.10 -22.69
CA GLN A 395 7.19 -41.38 -23.02
C GLN A 395 5.66 -41.32 -23.07
N PRO A 396 4.93 -40.74 -22.09
CA PRO A 396 3.47 -40.62 -22.16
C PRO A 396 2.96 -39.74 -23.31
N MET A 397 3.85 -38.93 -23.92
CA MET A 397 3.51 -38.04 -25.03
C MET A 397 3.65 -38.72 -26.39
N ILE A 398 4.30 -39.90 -26.43
CA ILE A 398 4.64 -40.65 -27.64
C ILE A 398 3.96 -42.02 -27.65
N ALA A 399 3.85 -42.67 -26.48
CA ALA A 399 3.48 -44.06 -26.37
C ALA A 399 1.97 -44.32 -26.56
N THR A 400 1.68 -45.44 -27.22
CA THR A 400 0.37 -46.08 -27.39
C THR A 400 0.28 -47.41 -26.61
N ALA A 401 1.26 -47.70 -25.74
CA ALA A 401 1.42 -48.99 -25.09
C ALA A 401 0.30 -49.30 -24.08
N VAL A 402 -0.08 -50.58 -24.00
CA VAL A 402 -1.24 -51.06 -23.24
C VAL A 402 -0.82 -51.77 -21.92
N ASN A 403 0.47 -52.09 -21.73
CA ASN A 403 1.00 -52.87 -20.60
C ASN A 403 2.32 -52.34 -20.00
N LEU A 404 2.51 -52.50 -18.68
CA LEU A 404 3.68 -52.01 -17.91
C LEU A 404 5.05 -52.57 -18.33
N ALA A 405 5.12 -53.81 -18.81
CA ALA A 405 6.40 -54.43 -19.16
C ALA A 405 6.99 -53.82 -20.44
N ASP A 406 6.11 -53.49 -21.39
CA ASP A 406 6.45 -52.81 -22.64
C ASP A 406 6.89 -51.37 -22.38
N GLU A 407 6.26 -50.70 -21.41
CA GLU A 407 6.62 -49.33 -21.00
C GLU A 407 8.09 -49.23 -20.51
N MET A 408 8.57 -50.19 -19.73
CA MET A 408 9.94 -50.15 -19.20
C MET A 408 11.01 -50.38 -20.29
N ASP A 409 10.71 -51.23 -21.27
CA ASP A 409 11.61 -51.49 -22.39
C ASP A 409 11.61 -50.33 -23.39
N GLU A 410 10.44 -49.73 -23.66
CA GLU A 410 10.31 -48.50 -24.44
C GLU A 410 11.06 -47.33 -23.79
N GLN A 411 10.98 -47.17 -22.47
CA GLN A 411 11.69 -46.11 -21.75
C GLN A 411 13.22 -46.22 -21.94
N LYS A 412 13.77 -47.44 -21.86
CA LYS A 412 15.20 -47.69 -22.08
C LYS A 412 15.62 -47.40 -23.51
N LYS A 413 14.86 -47.89 -24.49
CA LYS A 413 15.09 -47.61 -25.92
C LYS A 413 15.04 -46.11 -26.20
N LEU A 414 14.08 -45.40 -25.63
CA LEU A 414 13.96 -43.96 -25.75
C LEU A 414 15.13 -43.22 -25.10
N GLY A 415 15.63 -43.70 -23.96
CA GLY A 415 16.86 -43.19 -23.35
C GLY A 415 18.09 -43.34 -24.25
N GLU A 416 18.22 -44.45 -24.97
CA GLU A 416 19.28 -44.65 -25.98
C GLU A 416 19.10 -43.74 -27.19
N THR A 417 17.87 -43.55 -27.67
CA THR A 417 17.54 -42.61 -28.74
C THR A 417 17.90 -41.18 -28.36
N LEU A 418 17.56 -40.73 -27.16
CA LEU A 418 17.95 -39.40 -26.64
C LEU A 418 19.48 -39.22 -26.57
N ARG A 419 20.23 -40.32 -26.36
CA ARG A 419 21.69 -40.29 -26.37
C ARG A 419 22.26 -40.11 -27.77
N LYS A 420 21.69 -40.79 -28.77
CA LYS A 420 22.12 -40.73 -30.17
C LYS A 420 21.64 -39.45 -30.86
N GLU A 421 20.45 -38.99 -30.50
CA GLU A 421 19.75 -37.85 -31.11
C GLU A 421 19.22 -36.88 -30.03
N PRO A 422 20.08 -36.02 -29.46
CA PRO A 422 19.67 -35.10 -28.39
C PRO A 422 18.54 -34.13 -28.79
N GLY A 423 18.41 -33.83 -30.10
CA GLY A 423 17.35 -32.99 -30.64
C GLY A 423 15.94 -33.60 -30.55
N HIS A 424 15.84 -34.92 -30.36
CA HIS A 424 14.58 -35.64 -30.31
C HIS A 424 13.68 -35.14 -29.16
N LEU A 425 14.25 -34.87 -27.97
CA LEU A 425 13.53 -34.29 -26.83
C LEU A 425 12.83 -32.98 -27.20
N GLY A 426 13.56 -32.06 -27.80
CA GLY A 426 13.01 -30.76 -28.20
C GLY A 426 11.96 -30.89 -29.30
N HIS A 427 12.11 -31.86 -30.21
CA HIS A 427 11.11 -32.14 -31.24
C HIS A 427 9.78 -32.59 -30.64
N VAL A 428 9.81 -33.55 -29.71
CA VAL A 428 8.61 -34.07 -29.03
C VAL A 428 7.91 -32.98 -28.22
N LEU A 429 8.66 -32.26 -27.38
CA LEU A 429 8.09 -31.20 -26.54
C LEU A 429 7.47 -30.08 -27.37
N ARG A 430 8.15 -29.61 -28.44
CA ARG A 430 7.57 -28.59 -29.34
C ARG A 430 6.35 -29.11 -30.09
N GLY A 431 6.34 -30.39 -30.48
CA GLY A 431 5.19 -31.04 -31.11
C GLY A 431 3.97 -31.04 -30.19
N ARG A 432 4.15 -31.41 -28.91
CA ARG A 432 3.11 -31.38 -27.89
C ARG A 432 2.59 -29.98 -27.59
N ALA A 433 3.51 -29.03 -27.39
CA ALA A 433 3.17 -27.61 -27.15
C ALA A 433 2.29 -27.03 -28.27
N ARG A 434 2.62 -27.33 -29.53
CA ARG A 434 1.82 -26.90 -30.70
C ARG A 434 0.44 -27.59 -30.74
N ARG A 435 0.39 -28.90 -30.49
CA ARG A 435 -0.86 -29.69 -30.53
C ARG A 435 -1.87 -29.18 -29.50
N ASP A 436 -1.40 -28.88 -28.29
CA ASP A 436 -2.26 -28.53 -27.16
C ASP A 436 -2.43 -27.02 -26.99
N SER A 437 -1.79 -26.19 -27.82
CA SER A 437 -1.73 -24.74 -27.69
C SER A 437 -1.26 -24.29 -26.29
N ARG A 438 -0.16 -24.89 -25.81
CA ARG A 438 0.44 -24.64 -24.49
C ARG A 438 1.90 -24.23 -24.59
N ARG A 439 2.38 -23.50 -23.58
CA ARG A 439 3.81 -23.24 -23.38
C ARG A 439 4.37 -24.26 -22.39
N LEU A 440 5.54 -24.82 -22.70
CA LEU A 440 6.20 -25.80 -21.84
C LEU A 440 7.41 -25.17 -21.15
N LEU A 441 7.48 -25.38 -19.83
CA LEU A 441 8.67 -25.17 -19.02
C LEU A 441 9.19 -26.53 -18.55
N LEU A 442 10.44 -26.87 -18.86
CA LEU A 442 11.12 -28.09 -18.40
C LEU A 442 12.13 -27.76 -17.29
#